data_AF-A0A1R1PK06-F1
#
_entry.id   AF-A0A1R1PK06-F1
#
_cell.length_a   1.000
_cell.length_b   1.000
_cell.length_c   1.000
_cell.angle_alpha   90.00
_cell.angle_beta   90.00
_cell.angle_gamma   90.00
#
_symmetry.space_group_name_H-M   'P 1'
#
loop_
_entity.id
_entity.type
_entity.pdbx_description
1 polymer ?
#
loop_
_entity_poly.entity_id
_entity_poly.type
_entity_poly.pdbx_seq_one_letter_code
_entity_poly.pdbx_strand_id
1 'polypeptide(L)'
;MAALEQGEKKLDGFTNPFGGAGGNGGDQGKLFSSNSLIPPNKLAEFGGRRFSVSSESMNPETMGKFEKKVIPKSDQQMERIKKALENNFLFSHLDEEAYKDVIDAMEEKKITAGTEVIKQGAEGDFFYVVEQGSFEITKLKEGAKEPVVVLTLCDQGSFGELALMYNSPRAATVTATTDATLWALDRVTFRRLLMERTSGKRKLYESFLEEIPLLKGLELYQRQKIADSLESKTYDDGEVVIRQGDVGDCFYLVEDGSAKVLKRPTDSSGNPSGDSKQVGILKKGDYFGELALITNEPRQATIVSDGKLKVAYMSRAAFNRLLGPLVSHFKKYSEQYK
;
A
#
# COMPACT_ATOMS: atom_id res chain seq x y z
N MET A 1 3.80 7.01 -82.79
CA MET A 1 4.52 8.25 -82.44
C MET A 1 4.62 8.31 -80.93
N ALA A 2 5.86 8.36 -80.42
CA ALA A 2 6.38 8.74 -79.09
C ALA A 2 5.58 8.28 -77.84
N ALA A 3 6.03 7.33 -77.01
CA ALA A 3 7.28 7.23 -76.22
C ALA A 3 7.45 8.34 -75.16
N LEU A 4 7.33 7.95 -73.87
CA LEU A 4 8.10 8.50 -72.75
C LEU A 4 8.04 7.54 -71.56
N GLU A 5 9.20 6.91 -71.30
CA GLU A 5 9.57 6.15 -70.12
C GLU A 5 9.88 7.07 -68.92
N GLN A 6 9.72 6.53 -67.71
CA GLN A 6 10.54 6.72 -66.49
C GLN A 6 9.82 5.94 -65.37
N GLY A 7 10.38 5.04 -64.58
CA GLY A 7 11.77 4.71 -64.26
C GLY A 7 11.82 4.40 -62.77
N GLU A 8 11.76 3.12 -62.38
CA GLU A 8 11.93 2.66 -60.99
C GLU A 8 13.34 2.99 -60.47
N LYS A 9 13.44 3.54 -59.26
CA LYS A 9 14.70 3.62 -58.51
C LYS A 9 14.56 2.90 -57.16
N LYS A 10 15.27 1.78 -57.05
CA LYS A 10 15.74 1.20 -55.78
C LYS A 10 16.70 2.18 -55.09
N LEU A 11 16.58 2.30 -53.78
CA LEU A 11 17.62 2.87 -52.92
C LEU A 11 17.94 1.85 -51.84
N ASP A 12 19.16 1.32 -51.94
CA ASP A 12 19.82 0.45 -50.97
C ASP A 12 20.31 1.25 -49.75
N GLY A 13 20.37 0.59 -48.59
CA GLY A 13 21.41 0.78 -47.58
C GLY A 13 21.30 2.01 -46.66
N PHE A 14 20.77 1.81 -45.46
CA PHE A 14 21.20 2.59 -44.30
C PHE A 14 21.66 1.65 -43.18
N THR A 15 22.97 1.68 -42.97
CA THR A 15 23.74 0.92 -42.00
C THR A 15 23.73 1.60 -40.63
N ASN A 16 23.63 0.81 -39.56
CA ASN A 16 23.72 1.26 -38.17
C ASN A 16 25.07 1.95 -37.89
N PRO A 17 25.10 3.09 -37.17
CA PRO A 17 26.28 3.96 -37.08
C PRO A 17 27.21 3.67 -35.89
N PHE A 18 27.35 2.42 -35.45
CA PHE A 18 28.30 2.11 -34.35
C PHE A 18 29.08 0.82 -34.57
N GLY A 19 30.25 1.00 -35.20
CA GLY A 19 31.39 0.09 -35.23
C GLY A 19 32.46 0.71 -36.13
N GLY A 20 33.71 0.91 -35.76
CA GLY A 20 34.47 0.67 -34.53
C GLY A 20 35.89 1.21 -34.74
N ALA A 21 36.79 1.05 -33.76
CA ALA A 21 38.24 0.95 -33.99
C ALA A 21 38.95 0.71 -32.65
N GLY A 22 39.85 -0.27 -32.62
CA GLY A 22 40.76 -0.53 -31.50
C GLY A 22 41.99 0.38 -31.50
N GLY A 23 42.62 0.51 -30.34
CA GLY A 23 43.89 1.22 -30.16
C GLY A 23 44.37 1.15 -28.70
N ASN A 24 45.61 0.71 -28.54
CA ASN A 24 46.27 0.21 -27.33
C ASN A 24 46.83 1.32 -26.43
N GLY A 25 46.93 1.10 -25.10
CA GLY A 25 47.88 1.82 -24.23
C GLY A 25 47.45 2.13 -22.79
N GLY A 26 48.18 1.55 -21.82
CA GLY A 26 48.60 2.27 -20.60
C GLY A 26 47.80 2.11 -19.30
N ASP A 27 48.15 1.07 -18.54
CA ASP A 27 48.40 1.03 -17.09
C ASP A 27 47.91 2.20 -16.17
N GLN A 28 47.03 1.88 -15.21
CA GLN A 28 47.26 1.97 -13.75
C GLN A 28 45.95 1.96 -12.94
N GLY A 29 45.90 1.17 -11.86
CA GLY A 29 45.06 1.49 -10.69
C GLY A 29 43.95 0.49 -10.32
N LYS A 30 44.33 -0.53 -9.54
CA LYS A 30 43.47 -1.51 -8.83
C LYS A 30 42.26 -0.89 -8.13
N LEU A 31 41.11 -1.58 -8.12
CA LEU A 31 40.36 -1.95 -6.89
C LEU A 31 39.07 -2.74 -7.23
N PHE A 32 38.79 -3.75 -6.40
CA PHE A 32 37.63 -4.67 -6.39
C PHE A 32 37.69 -5.93 -7.28
N SER A 33 38.22 -7.00 -6.68
CA SER A 33 37.96 -8.38 -7.09
C SER A 33 36.51 -8.75 -6.72
N SER A 34 35.61 -8.78 -7.69
CA SER A 34 34.29 -9.41 -7.58
C SER A 34 34.23 -10.61 -8.52
N ASN A 35 34.86 -11.71 -8.11
CA ASN A 35 34.72 -12.99 -8.79
C ASN A 35 33.38 -13.63 -8.42
N SER A 36 32.32 -13.23 -9.11
CA SER A 36 31.18 -14.08 -9.51
C SER A 36 30.28 -13.27 -10.44
N LEU A 37 30.87 -12.83 -11.56
CA LEU A 37 30.10 -12.44 -12.73
C LEU A 37 29.30 -13.67 -13.17
N ILE A 38 27.99 -13.65 -12.90
CA ILE A 38 27.05 -14.58 -13.49
C ILE A 38 27.27 -14.47 -15.00
N PRO A 39 27.67 -15.57 -15.69
CA PRO A 39 27.91 -15.50 -17.12
C PRO A 39 26.63 -15.03 -17.82
N PRO A 40 26.72 -14.16 -18.84
CA PRO A 40 25.57 -13.50 -19.47
C PRO A 40 24.56 -14.45 -20.14
N ASN A 41 24.80 -15.77 -20.09
CA ASN A 41 23.96 -16.82 -20.64
C ASN A 41 23.12 -17.61 -19.63
N LYS A 42 23.03 -17.21 -18.36
CA LYS A 42 22.07 -17.81 -17.39
C LYS A 42 20.67 -17.15 -17.39
N LEU A 43 20.42 -16.16 -18.24
CA LEU A 43 19.07 -15.59 -18.44
C LEU A 43 18.19 -16.46 -19.36
N ALA A 44 18.79 -17.37 -20.14
CA ALA A 44 18.06 -18.25 -21.06
C ALA A 44 17.35 -19.42 -20.35
N GLU A 45 17.76 -19.80 -19.14
CA GLU A 45 17.10 -20.87 -18.35
C GLU A 45 15.77 -20.40 -17.72
N PHE A 46 15.52 -19.09 -17.68
CA PHE A 46 14.26 -18.48 -17.23
C PHE A 46 13.38 -18.00 -18.39
N GLY A 47 13.62 -18.50 -19.60
CA GLY A 47 12.98 -18.10 -20.87
C GLY A 47 11.54 -18.58 -21.06
N GLY A 48 10.73 -18.64 -20.01
CA GLY A 48 9.30 -18.86 -20.14
C GLY A 48 8.61 -17.61 -20.71
N ARG A 49 7.62 -17.81 -21.60
CA ARG A 49 6.75 -16.71 -22.07
C ARG A 49 6.01 -16.13 -20.87
N ARG A 50 6.13 -14.81 -20.64
CA ARG A 50 5.35 -14.13 -19.61
C ARG A 50 3.90 -14.02 -20.09
N PHE A 51 2.97 -14.56 -19.30
CA PHE A 51 1.54 -14.46 -19.57
C PHE A 51 0.94 -13.27 -18.83
N SER A 52 -0.02 -12.59 -19.45
CA SER A 52 -0.80 -11.55 -18.80
C SER A 52 -1.78 -12.17 -17.81
N VAL A 53 -1.90 -11.58 -16.61
CA VAL A 53 -2.96 -11.90 -15.65
C VAL A 53 -3.89 -10.71 -15.49
N SER A 54 -5.17 -10.99 -15.22
CA SER A 54 -6.17 -9.96 -14.94
C SER A 54 -7.12 -10.45 -13.84
N SER A 55 -7.92 -9.53 -13.30
CA SER A 55 -9.01 -9.83 -12.36
C SER A 55 -10.31 -9.24 -12.87
N GLU A 56 -11.42 -9.67 -12.28
CA GLU A 56 -12.72 -9.04 -12.48
C GLU A 56 -12.66 -7.54 -12.16
N SER A 57 -13.33 -6.73 -12.98
CA SER A 57 -13.48 -5.30 -12.71
C SER A 57 -14.44 -5.08 -11.54
N MET A 58 -13.99 -4.32 -10.55
CA MET A 58 -14.82 -3.89 -9.42
C MET A 58 -14.93 -2.38 -9.44
N ASN A 59 -16.17 -1.87 -9.41
CA ASN A 59 -16.42 -0.44 -9.33
C ASN A 59 -17.19 -0.14 -8.03
N PRO A 60 -16.60 0.62 -7.08
CA PRO A 60 -17.24 0.93 -5.81
C PRO A 60 -18.50 1.79 -5.94
N GLU A 61 -18.69 2.50 -7.05
CA GLU A 61 -19.88 3.34 -7.28
C GLU A 61 -21.08 2.52 -7.75
N THR A 62 -20.86 1.44 -8.47
CA THR A 62 -21.94 0.63 -9.06
C THR A 62 -22.25 -0.65 -8.29
N MET A 63 -21.35 -1.09 -7.40
CA MET A 63 -21.49 -2.39 -6.71
C MET A 63 -22.47 -2.41 -5.51
N GLY A 64 -23.18 -1.32 -5.25
CA GLY A 64 -24.15 -1.21 -4.16
C GLY A 64 -23.50 -1.24 -2.76
N LYS A 65 -24.31 -1.26 -1.70
CA LYS A 65 -23.82 -1.50 -0.34
C LYS A 65 -23.34 -2.94 -0.23
N PHE A 66 -22.10 -3.16 0.19
CA PHE A 66 -21.63 -4.51 0.56
C PHE A 66 -21.90 -4.74 2.04
N GLU A 67 -22.53 -5.88 2.33
CA GLU A 67 -22.79 -6.32 3.69
C GLU A 67 -21.61 -7.17 4.14
N LYS A 68 -20.88 -6.65 5.14
CA LYS A 68 -19.76 -7.38 5.73
C LYS A 68 -20.27 -8.67 6.34
N LYS A 69 -19.80 -9.80 5.82
CA LYS A 69 -20.04 -11.11 6.42
C LYS A 69 -19.25 -11.21 7.72
N VAL A 70 -19.95 -11.50 8.81
CA VAL A 70 -19.34 -11.73 10.13
C VAL A 70 -19.72 -13.13 10.58
N ILE A 71 -18.75 -14.04 10.55
CA ILE A 71 -18.94 -15.42 11.00
C ILE A 71 -18.31 -15.54 12.39
N PRO A 72 -19.09 -15.90 13.42
CA PRO A 72 -18.61 -15.96 14.79
C PRO A 72 -17.55 -17.05 14.94
N LYS A 73 -16.43 -16.71 15.59
CA LYS A 73 -15.29 -17.58 15.86
C LYS A 73 -14.91 -17.47 17.33
N SER A 74 -14.39 -18.55 17.90
CA SER A 74 -13.81 -18.51 19.24
C SER A 74 -12.48 -17.75 19.23
N ASP A 75 -12.07 -17.23 20.40
CA ASP A 75 -10.80 -16.52 20.55
C ASP A 75 -9.59 -17.38 20.14
N GLN A 76 -9.65 -18.69 20.42
CA GLN A 76 -8.61 -19.63 20.02
C GLN A 76 -8.50 -19.80 18.50
N GLN A 77 -9.63 -19.86 17.80
CA GLN A 77 -9.66 -19.93 16.33
C GLN A 77 -9.12 -18.64 15.71
N MET A 78 -9.53 -17.48 16.24
CA MET A 78 -9.01 -16.19 15.78
C MET A 78 -7.50 -16.09 15.92
N GLU A 79 -6.94 -16.56 17.03
CA GLU A 79 -5.49 -16.55 17.27
C GLU A 79 -4.72 -17.48 16.31
N ARG A 80 -5.27 -18.66 15.99
CA ARG A 80 -4.67 -19.57 15.01
C ARG A 80 -4.67 -18.98 13.61
N ILE A 81 -5.79 -18.39 13.19
CA ILE A 81 -5.89 -17.69 11.91
C ILE A 81 -4.87 -16.55 11.85
N LYS A 82 -4.80 -15.71 12.90
CA LYS A 82 -3.83 -14.63 13.02
C LYS A 82 -2.40 -15.11 12.76
N LYS A 83 -2.00 -16.15 13.48
CA LYS A 83 -0.66 -16.74 13.35
C LYS A 83 -0.38 -17.30 11.95
N ALA A 84 -1.38 -17.86 11.28
CA ALA A 84 -1.24 -18.37 9.92
C ALA A 84 -1.13 -17.25 8.87
N LEU A 85 -1.70 -16.07 9.12
CA LEU A 85 -1.67 -14.91 8.24
C LEU A 85 -0.48 -13.98 8.47
N GLU A 86 0.15 -14.01 9.65
CA GLU A 86 1.24 -13.11 10.05
C GLU A 86 2.39 -13.07 9.04
N ASN A 87 2.75 -14.22 8.46
CA ASN A 87 3.85 -14.33 7.49
C ASN A 87 3.42 -14.14 6.04
N ASN A 88 2.14 -13.85 5.78
CA ASN A 88 1.60 -13.74 4.44
C ASN A 88 1.66 -12.28 3.93
N PHE A 89 2.36 -12.07 2.82
CA PHE A 89 2.61 -10.75 2.25
C PHE A 89 1.34 -9.98 1.87
N LEU A 90 0.23 -10.67 1.62
CA LEU A 90 -1.05 -10.03 1.28
C LEU A 90 -1.69 -9.35 2.49
N PHE A 91 -1.41 -9.84 3.70
CA PHE A 91 -2.06 -9.39 4.92
C PHE A 91 -1.15 -8.51 5.78
N SER A 92 0.16 -8.48 5.51
CA SER A 92 1.15 -7.72 6.29
C SER A 92 1.01 -6.19 6.21
N HIS A 93 0.27 -5.68 5.21
CA HIS A 93 0.06 -4.24 5.02
C HIS A 93 -1.38 -3.80 5.35
N LEU A 94 -2.19 -4.69 5.93
CA LEU A 94 -3.54 -4.35 6.36
C LEU A 94 -3.50 -3.65 7.72
N ASP A 95 -4.35 -2.65 7.90
CA ASP A 95 -4.58 -2.07 9.23
C ASP A 95 -5.34 -3.07 10.13
N GLU A 96 -5.31 -2.86 11.45
CA GLU A 96 -5.90 -3.80 12.42
C GLU A 96 -7.39 -4.06 12.17
N GLU A 97 -8.12 -3.04 11.72
CA GLU A 97 -9.55 -3.15 11.47
C GLU A 97 -9.87 -3.90 10.17
N ALA A 98 -9.11 -3.67 9.09
CA ALA A 98 -9.25 -4.42 7.83
C ALA A 98 -8.81 -5.87 8.04
N TYR A 99 -7.76 -6.08 8.83
CA TYR A 99 -7.29 -7.40 9.20
C TYR A 99 -8.38 -8.16 9.99
N LYS A 100 -9.05 -7.49 10.92
CA LYS A 100 -10.21 -8.05 11.64
C LYS A 100 -11.37 -8.37 10.70
N ASP A 101 -11.76 -7.44 9.82
CA ASP A 101 -12.85 -7.66 8.86
C ASP A 101 -12.60 -8.90 7.98
N VAL A 102 -11.34 -9.12 7.58
CA VAL A 102 -10.92 -10.28 6.79
C VAL A 102 -11.10 -11.58 7.58
N ILE A 103 -10.67 -11.62 8.84
CA ILE A 103 -10.83 -12.80 9.70
C ILE A 103 -12.31 -13.08 9.95
N ASP A 104 -13.10 -12.03 10.21
CA ASP A 104 -14.54 -12.15 10.46
C ASP A 104 -15.27 -12.73 9.24
N ALA A 105 -14.83 -12.39 8.03
CA ALA A 105 -15.40 -12.87 6.77
C ALA A 105 -15.00 -14.31 6.39
N MET A 106 -14.01 -14.93 7.05
CA MET A 106 -13.60 -16.30 6.76
C MET A 106 -14.68 -17.31 7.15
N GLU A 107 -14.99 -18.23 6.24
CA GLU A 107 -16.01 -19.27 6.40
C GLU A 107 -15.39 -20.63 6.73
N GLU A 108 -15.97 -21.37 7.68
CA GLU A 108 -15.50 -22.72 8.03
C GLU A 108 -15.90 -23.71 6.93
N LYS A 109 -14.95 -24.52 6.45
CA LYS A 109 -15.19 -25.64 5.54
C LYS A 109 -14.62 -26.93 6.11
N LYS A 110 -15.52 -27.90 6.32
CA LYS A 110 -15.16 -29.27 6.71
C LYS A 110 -14.88 -30.10 5.47
N ILE A 111 -13.77 -30.81 5.48
CA ILE A 111 -13.25 -31.60 4.37
C ILE A 111 -13.01 -33.02 4.85
N THR A 112 -13.46 -34.01 4.08
CA THR A 112 -13.20 -35.42 4.35
C THR A 112 -11.87 -35.86 3.74
N ALA A 113 -11.21 -36.83 4.36
CA ALA A 113 -9.98 -37.44 3.85
C ALA A 113 -10.15 -37.89 2.38
N GLY A 114 -9.11 -37.67 1.57
CA GLY A 114 -9.07 -37.97 0.14
C GLY A 114 -9.67 -36.89 -0.77
N THR A 115 -10.28 -35.83 -0.22
CA THR A 115 -10.85 -34.75 -1.04
C THR A 115 -9.76 -33.86 -1.63
N GLU A 116 -9.82 -33.63 -2.95
CA GLU A 116 -9.02 -32.60 -3.63
C GLU A 116 -9.67 -31.22 -3.40
N VAL A 117 -9.11 -30.43 -2.48
CA VAL A 117 -9.61 -29.07 -2.17
C VAL A 117 -9.29 -28.11 -3.31
N ILE A 118 -8.12 -28.29 -3.93
CA ILE A 118 -7.67 -27.52 -5.08
C ILE A 118 -7.14 -28.50 -6.11
N LYS A 119 -7.48 -28.28 -7.38
CA LYS A 119 -6.94 -29.03 -8.50
C LYS A 119 -6.03 -28.16 -9.35
N GLN A 120 -4.83 -28.65 -9.67
CA GLN A 120 -3.90 -27.95 -10.56
C GLN A 120 -4.58 -27.62 -11.91
N GLY A 121 -4.38 -26.40 -12.39
CA GLY A 121 -4.96 -25.89 -13.63
C GLY A 121 -6.41 -25.40 -13.51
N ALA A 122 -7.11 -25.69 -12.41
CA ALA A 122 -8.45 -25.16 -12.18
C ALA A 122 -8.41 -23.66 -11.87
N GLU A 123 -9.56 -22.99 -12.02
CA GLU A 123 -9.74 -21.62 -11.58
C GLU A 123 -9.67 -21.53 -10.05
N GLY A 124 -9.05 -20.46 -9.53
CA GLY A 124 -8.82 -20.31 -8.11
C GLY A 124 -9.63 -19.17 -7.51
N ASP A 125 -10.65 -19.48 -6.72
CA ASP A 125 -11.55 -18.45 -6.17
C ASP A 125 -11.38 -18.21 -4.66
N PHE A 126 -10.73 -19.14 -3.97
CA PHE A 126 -10.59 -19.13 -2.52
C PHE A 126 -9.14 -19.19 -2.06
N PHE A 127 -8.89 -18.57 -0.92
CA PHE A 127 -7.72 -18.78 -0.08
C PHE A 127 -8.13 -19.58 1.14
N TYR A 128 -7.26 -20.49 1.58
CA TYR A 128 -7.54 -21.40 2.68
C TYR A 128 -6.48 -21.32 3.76
N VAL A 129 -6.91 -21.30 5.02
CA VAL A 129 -6.06 -21.46 6.20
C VAL A 129 -6.41 -22.78 6.88
N VAL A 130 -5.40 -23.56 7.24
CA VAL A 130 -5.58 -24.85 7.91
C VAL A 130 -5.88 -24.63 9.38
N GLU A 131 -7.05 -25.07 9.84
CA GLU A 131 -7.41 -25.11 11.27
C GLU A 131 -6.99 -26.45 11.90
N GLN A 132 -7.30 -27.54 11.21
CA GLN A 132 -7.01 -28.90 11.65
C GLN A 132 -6.93 -29.83 10.44
N GLY A 133 -6.09 -30.86 10.53
CA GLY A 133 -5.93 -31.91 9.54
C GLY A 133 -4.64 -31.77 8.75
N SER A 134 -4.39 -32.77 7.91
CA SER A 134 -3.20 -32.85 7.08
C SER A 134 -3.54 -32.76 5.59
N PHE A 135 -2.69 -32.05 4.85
CA PHE A 135 -2.83 -31.82 3.42
C PHE A 135 -1.53 -32.09 2.69
N GLU A 136 -1.64 -32.73 1.54
CA GLU A 136 -0.52 -32.96 0.64
C GLU A 136 -0.69 -32.10 -0.61
N ILE A 137 0.35 -31.31 -0.91
CA ILE A 137 0.41 -30.44 -2.08
C ILE A 137 1.26 -31.12 -3.13
N THR A 138 0.63 -31.48 -4.24
CA THR A 138 1.29 -32.17 -5.35
C THR A 138 1.28 -31.32 -6.61
N LYS A 139 2.36 -31.41 -7.39
CA LYS A 139 2.49 -30.70 -8.66
C LYS A 139 2.88 -31.66 -9.77
N LEU A 140 2.06 -31.69 -10.82
CA LEU A 140 2.38 -32.37 -12.06
C LEU A 140 3.28 -31.46 -12.90
N LYS A 141 4.53 -31.87 -13.08
CA LYS A 141 5.49 -31.18 -13.97
C LYS A 141 5.22 -31.55 -15.43
N GLU A 142 5.53 -30.63 -16.33
CA GLU A 142 5.39 -30.85 -17.77
C GLU A 142 6.24 -32.05 -18.21
N GLY A 143 5.61 -33.03 -18.86
CA GLY A 143 6.25 -34.28 -19.29
C GLY A 143 6.38 -35.37 -18.20
N ALA A 144 6.01 -35.11 -16.95
CA ALA A 144 5.98 -36.13 -15.90
C ALA A 144 4.67 -36.95 -15.96
N LYS A 145 4.75 -38.26 -15.71
CA LYS A 145 3.58 -39.16 -15.65
C LYS A 145 2.90 -39.13 -14.28
N GLU A 146 3.65 -38.86 -13.22
CA GLU A 146 3.14 -38.85 -11.86
C GLU A 146 3.38 -37.49 -11.19
N PRO A 147 2.43 -37.04 -10.35
CA PRO A 147 2.57 -35.80 -9.62
C PRO A 147 3.63 -35.94 -8.51
N VAL A 148 4.41 -34.89 -8.28
CA VAL A 148 5.45 -34.86 -7.24
C VAL A 148 4.93 -34.08 -6.04
N VAL A 149 5.12 -34.64 -4.85
CA VAL A 149 4.82 -33.97 -3.59
C VAL A 149 5.80 -32.82 -3.39
N VAL A 150 5.27 -31.60 -3.25
CA VAL A 150 6.08 -30.38 -3.09
C VAL A 150 6.09 -29.94 -1.64
N LEU A 151 4.97 -30.09 -0.93
CA LEU A 151 4.80 -29.65 0.45
C LEU A 151 3.73 -30.48 1.14
N THR A 152 3.90 -30.73 2.43
CA THR A 152 2.86 -31.30 3.30
C THR A 152 2.57 -30.29 4.40
N LEU A 153 1.30 -30.01 4.64
CA LEU A 153 0.82 -29.14 5.71
C LEU A 153 0.13 -30.00 6.78
N CYS A 154 0.37 -29.71 8.05
CA CYS A 154 -0.21 -30.45 9.18
C CYS A 154 -0.61 -29.45 10.26
N ASP A 155 -1.92 -29.34 10.51
CA ASP A 155 -2.55 -28.48 11.53
C ASP A 155 -2.13 -26.99 11.51
N GLN A 156 -1.40 -26.55 10.49
CA GLN A 156 -0.86 -25.19 10.34
C GLN A 156 -0.61 -24.86 8.87
N GLY A 157 -0.55 -23.56 8.59
CA GLY A 157 -0.22 -23.01 7.29
C GLY A 157 -1.45 -22.56 6.50
N SER A 158 -1.18 -22.05 5.31
CA SER A 158 -2.21 -21.54 4.40
C SER A 158 -1.81 -21.84 2.96
N PHE A 159 -2.79 -21.84 2.06
CA PHE A 159 -2.55 -22.11 0.65
C PHE A 159 -3.57 -21.41 -0.25
N GLY A 160 -3.14 -21.14 -1.49
CA GLY A 160 -3.99 -20.53 -2.50
C GLY A 160 -4.11 -19.01 -2.43
N GLU A 161 -3.21 -18.32 -1.73
CA GLU A 161 -3.22 -16.87 -1.53
C GLU A 161 -3.27 -16.04 -2.84
N LEU A 162 -2.56 -16.49 -3.88
CA LEU A 162 -2.52 -15.79 -5.17
C LEU A 162 -3.90 -15.71 -5.84
N ALA A 163 -4.82 -16.62 -5.50
CA ALA A 163 -6.20 -16.58 -5.98
C ALA A 163 -6.95 -15.34 -5.52
N LEU A 164 -6.54 -14.68 -4.43
CA LEU A 164 -7.15 -13.43 -3.98
C LEU A 164 -6.76 -12.23 -4.85
N MET A 165 -5.61 -12.30 -5.52
CA MET A 165 -5.04 -11.16 -6.26
C MET A 165 -5.47 -11.11 -7.71
N TYR A 166 -5.45 -12.24 -8.40
CA TYR A 166 -5.78 -12.30 -9.82
C TYR A 166 -6.31 -13.66 -10.23
N ASN A 167 -6.95 -13.67 -11.41
CA ASN A 167 -7.39 -14.90 -12.02
C ASN A 167 -6.19 -15.62 -12.62
N SER A 168 -5.64 -16.58 -11.87
CA SER A 168 -4.59 -17.48 -12.34
C SER A 168 -4.99 -18.94 -12.10
N PRO A 169 -4.68 -19.83 -13.06
CA PRO A 169 -4.81 -21.26 -12.85
C PRO A 169 -4.02 -21.71 -11.61
N ARG A 170 -4.58 -22.65 -10.86
CA ARG A 170 -3.93 -23.21 -9.67
C ARG A 170 -2.62 -23.90 -10.04
N ALA A 171 -1.54 -23.56 -9.34
CA ALA A 171 -0.20 -24.04 -9.65
C ALA A 171 0.07 -25.49 -9.20
N ALA A 172 -0.74 -26.02 -8.29
CA ALA A 172 -0.61 -27.34 -7.68
C ALA A 172 -1.99 -27.85 -7.24
N THR A 173 -2.10 -29.16 -7.05
CA THR A 173 -3.24 -29.85 -6.45
C THR A 173 -3.02 -29.95 -4.94
N VAL A 174 -4.07 -29.76 -4.15
CA VAL A 174 -4.04 -29.90 -2.69
C VAL A 174 -5.08 -30.93 -2.27
N THR A 175 -4.63 -32.01 -1.65
CA THR A 175 -5.48 -33.14 -1.25
C THR A 175 -5.43 -33.32 0.25
N ALA A 176 -6.59 -33.50 0.89
CA ALA A 176 -6.67 -33.81 2.31
C ALA A 176 -6.25 -35.26 2.56
N THR A 177 -5.28 -35.50 3.44
CA THR A 177 -4.87 -36.87 3.83
C THR A 177 -5.65 -37.38 5.04
N THR A 178 -6.21 -36.47 5.85
CA THR A 178 -7.11 -36.76 6.96
C THR A 178 -8.41 -35.96 6.82
N ASP A 179 -9.43 -36.30 7.62
CA ASP A 179 -10.53 -35.35 7.85
C ASP A 179 -9.95 -34.06 8.41
N ALA A 180 -10.42 -32.93 7.89
CA ALA A 180 -9.78 -31.64 8.08
C ALA A 180 -10.80 -30.50 8.12
N THR A 181 -10.40 -29.40 8.76
CA THR A 181 -11.17 -28.16 8.82
C THR A 181 -10.33 -27.01 8.28
N LEU A 182 -10.93 -26.21 7.41
CA LEU A 182 -10.30 -25.07 6.76
C LEU A 182 -11.10 -23.79 7.02
N TRP A 183 -10.41 -22.66 7.10
CA TRP A 183 -11.01 -21.33 6.96
C TRP A 183 -10.83 -20.86 5.52
N ALA A 184 -11.94 -20.58 4.84
CA ALA A 184 -11.96 -20.18 3.45
C ALA A 184 -12.32 -18.69 3.33
N LEU A 185 -11.58 -17.97 2.50
CA LEU A 185 -11.90 -16.59 2.10
C LEU A 185 -11.98 -16.51 0.58
N ASP A 186 -13.08 -15.98 0.06
CA ASP A 186 -13.24 -15.81 -1.39
C ASP A 186 -12.60 -14.51 -1.89
N ARG A 187 -12.15 -14.55 -3.15
CA ARG A 187 -11.52 -13.42 -3.85
C ARG A 187 -12.40 -12.18 -3.85
N VAL A 188 -13.69 -12.35 -4.11
CA VAL A 188 -14.62 -11.23 -4.28
C VAL A 188 -14.79 -10.48 -2.97
N THR A 189 -15.03 -11.20 -1.88
CA THR A 189 -15.12 -10.67 -0.52
C THR A 189 -13.83 -9.98 -0.10
N PHE A 190 -12.66 -10.62 -0.29
CA PHE A 190 -11.38 -9.99 0.06
C PHE A 190 -11.17 -8.67 -0.67
N ARG A 191 -11.34 -8.66 -2.00
CA ARG A 191 -11.16 -7.44 -2.80
C ARG A 191 -12.19 -6.36 -2.47
N ARG A 192 -13.44 -6.74 -2.18
CA ARG A 192 -14.48 -5.80 -1.75
C ARG A 192 -14.16 -5.18 -0.41
N LEU A 193 -13.70 -5.96 0.57
CA LEU A 193 -13.27 -5.43 1.88
C LEU A 193 -12.15 -4.38 1.72
N LEU A 194 -11.13 -4.66 0.91
CA LEU A 194 -10.06 -3.68 0.64
C LEU A 194 -10.56 -2.44 -0.11
N MET A 195 -11.44 -2.63 -1.10
CA MET A 195 -11.99 -1.56 -1.91
C MET A 195 -12.89 -0.63 -1.09
N GLU A 196 -13.76 -1.18 -0.25
CA GLU A 196 -14.64 -0.39 0.62
C GLU A 196 -13.86 0.41 1.65
N ARG A 197 -12.82 -0.17 2.24
CA ARG A 197 -11.91 0.54 3.16
C ARG A 197 -11.27 1.74 2.47
N THR A 198 -10.70 1.53 1.29
CA THR A 198 -10.01 2.57 0.54
C THR A 198 -10.98 3.64 0.02
N SER A 199 -12.14 3.23 -0.52
CA SER A 199 -13.16 4.14 -1.02
C SER A 199 -13.85 4.91 0.10
N GLY A 200 -14.15 4.26 1.21
CA GLY A 200 -14.72 4.88 2.40
C GLY A 200 -13.78 5.90 3.02
N LYS A 201 -12.51 5.57 3.19
CA LYS A 201 -11.46 6.50 3.65
C LYS A 201 -11.38 7.71 2.71
N ARG A 202 -11.37 7.50 1.39
CA ARG A 202 -11.33 8.57 0.39
C ARG A 202 -12.56 9.48 0.48
N LYS A 203 -13.77 8.92 0.55
CA LYS A 203 -15.02 9.68 0.68
C LYS A 203 -15.05 10.51 1.96
N LEU A 204 -14.66 9.91 3.08
CA LEU A 204 -14.58 10.59 4.38
C LEU A 204 -13.65 11.81 4.30
N TYR A 205 -12.44 11.63 3.78
CA TYR A 205 -11.48 12.73 3.62
C TYR A 205 -11.92 13.74 2.58
N GLU A 206 -12.56 13.33 1.50
CA GLU A 206 -13.08 14.23 0.49
C GLU A 206 -14.11 15.19 1.10
N SER A 207 -15.09 14.66 1.85
CA SER A 207 -16.07 15.48 2.57
C SER A 207 -15.43 16.37 3.62
N PHE A 208 -14.45 15.86 4.37
CA PHE A 208 -13.72 16.66 5.36
C PHE A 208 -12.90 17.80 4.72
N LEU A 209 -12.20 17.54 3.63
CA LEU A 209 -11.42 18.55 2.89
C LEU A 209 -12.31 19.62 2.27
N GLU A 210 -13.56 19.31 1.95
CA GLU A 210 -14.56 20.26 1.47
C GLU A 210 -15.07 21.21 2.57
N GLU A 211 -15.11 20.76 3.83
CA GLU A 211 -15.46 21.61 4.96
C GLU A 211 -14.40 22.72 5.18
N ILE A 212 -13.12 22.42 4.89
CA ILE A 212 -11.99 23.32 5.14
C ILE A 212 -11.99 24.50 4.14
N PRO A 213 -12.23 25.76 4.58
CA PRO A 213 -12.36 26.90 3.68
C PRO A 213 -11.15 27.13 2.78
N LEU A 214 -9.95 26.85 3.28
CA LEU A 214 -8.69 27.00 2.54
C LEU A 214 -8.58 26.03 1.35
N LEU A 215 -9.23 24.87 1.43
CA LEU A 215 -9.12 23.77 0.48
C LEU A 215 -10.33 23.67 -0.47
N LYS A 216 -11.36 24.51 -0.26
CA LYS A 216 -12.55 24.58 -1.12
C LYS A 216 -12.25 24.91 -2.59
N GLY A 217 -11.18 25.65 -2.86
CA GLY A 217 -10.76 26.03 -4.21
C GLY A 217 -10.12 24.89 -5.02
N LEU A 218 -9.90 23.71 -4.41
CA LEU A 218 -9.31 22.56 -5.09
C LEU A 218 -10.32 21.82 -5.94
N GLU A 219 -9.90 21.44 -7.15
CA GLU A 219 -10.66 20.55 -8.02
C GLU A 219 -10.77 19.14 -7.41
N LEU A 220 -11.81 18.40 -7.81
CA LEU A 220 -12.10 17.05 -7.31
C LEU A 220 -10.87 16.12 -7.34
N TYR A 221 -10.18 16.08 -8.48
CA TYR A 221 -9.00 15.22 -8.65
C TYR A 221 -7.82 15.62 -7.74
N GLN A 222 -7.65 16.92 -7.46
CA GLN A 222 -6.62 17.40 -6.53
C GLN A 222 -6.97 17.01 -5.08
N ARG A 223 -8.24 17.16 -4.71
CA ARG A 223 -8.76 16.74 -3.39
C ARG A 223 -8.60 15.24 -3.17
N GLN A 224 -8.91 14.43 -4.18
CA GLN A 224 -8.72 12.97 -4.14
C GLN A 224 -7.25 12.58 -3.92
N LYS A 225 -6.31 13.24 -4.61
CA LYS A 225 -4.87 13.01 -4.38
C LYS A 225 -4.44 13.33 -2.95
N ILE A 226 -4.97 14.40 -2.38
CA ILE A 226 -4.68 14.78 -1.00
C ILE A 226 -5.28 13.74 -0.04
N ALA A 227 -6.55 13.37 -0.23
CA ALA A 227 -7.22 12.34 0.55
C ALA A 227 -6.44 11.01 0.56
N ASP A 228 -5.90 10.60 -0.60
CA ASP A 228 -5.08 9.38 -0.72
C ASP A 228 -3.73 9.47 0.03
N SER A 229 -3.22 10.68 0.27
CA SER A 229 -1.96 10.91 0.98
C SER A 229 -2.10 11.13 2.49
N LEU A 230 -3.33 11.26 2.99
CA LEU A 230 -3.61 11.51 4.40
C LEU A 230 -3.59 10.22 5.20
N GLU A 231 -2.92 10.29 6.35
CA GLU A 231 -2.90 9.26 7.39
C GLU A 231 -3.58 9.80 8.65
N SER A 232 -4.33 8.95 9.35
CA SER A 232 -5.02 9.34 10.58
C SER A 232 -4.18 8.96 11.80
N LYS A 233 -4.14 9.83 12.80
CA LYS A 233 -3.53 9.55 14.09
C LYS A 233 -4.39 10.11 15.21
N THR A 234 -4.52 9.34 16.28
CA THR A 234 -5.25 9.74 17.49
C THR A 234 -4.27 10.00 18.62
N TYR A 235 -4.58 10.99 19.44
CA TYR A 235 -3.83 11.38 20.63
C TYR A 235 -4.79 11.42 21.83
N ASP A 236 -4.33 10.92 22.96
CA ASP A 236 -5.06 10.99 24.23
C ASP A 236 -4.94 12.38 24.87
N ASP A 237 -5.72 12.67 25.90
CA ASP A 237 -5.74 13.99 26.54
C ASP A 237 -4.36 14.38 27.13
N GLY A 238 -3.92 15.61 26.85
CA GLY A 238 -2.63 16.15 27.31
C GLY A 238 -1.40 15.66 26.53
N GLU A 239 -1.56 14.78 25.54
CA GLU A 239 -0.47 14.36 24.67
C GLU A 239 0.03 15.48 23.75
N VAL A 240 1.35 15.50 23.54
CA VAL A 240 1.99 16.52 22.70
C VAL A 240 2.10 16.01 21.27
N VAL A 241 1.47 16.72 20.34
CA VAL A 241 1.47 16.37 18.90
C VAL A 241 2.75 16.86 18.22
N ILE A 242 3.14 18.11 18.47
CA ILE A 242 4.41 18.70 18.01
C ILE A 242 4.98 19.61 19.11
N ARG A 243 6.30 19.72 19.20
CA ARG A 243 6.97 20.61 20.16
C ARG A 243 7.62 21.79 19.46
N GLN A 244 7.51 22.96 20.07
CA GLN A 244 8.26 24.14 19.62
C GLN A 244 9.76 23.87 19.65
N GLY A 245 10.45 24.26 18.58
CA GLY A 245 11.89 24.05 18.39
C GLY A 245 12.24 22.77 17.63
N ASP A 246 11.32 21.81 17.50
CA ASP A 246 11.57 20.61 16.72
C ASP A 246 11.61 20.93 15.22
N VAL A 247 12.35 20.12 14.45
CA VAL A 247 12.29 20.18 12.99
C VAL A 247 10.92 19.68 12.54
N GLY A 248 10.21 20.49 11.76
CA GLY A 248 8.90 20.10 11.23
C GLY A 248 9.01 19.32 9.93
N ASP A 249 8.43 18.13 9.87
CA ASP A 249 8.43 17.25 8.70
C ASP A 249 7.02 16.85 8.23
N CYS A 250 6.00 17.11 9.04
CA CYS A 250 4.60 16.80 8.74
C CYS A 250 3.68 18.04 8.81
N PHE A 251 2.61 18.00 8.03
CA PHE A 251 1.47 18.93 8.09
C PHE A 251 0.26 18.19 8.66
N TYR A 252 -0.55 18.88 9.48
CA TYR A 252 -1.66 18.29 10.21
C TYR A 252 -2.98 19.05 9.98
N LEU A 253 -4.09 18.31 9.95
CA LEU A 253 -5.47 18.77 9.92
C LEU A 253 -6.21 18.17 11.11
N VAL A 254 -7.00 18.96 11.83
CA VAL A 254 -7.80 18.47 12.96
C VAL A 254 -9.09 17.85 12.44
N GLU A 255 -9.20 16.52 12.52
CA GLU A 255 -10.39 15.77 12.11
C GLU A 255 -11.51 15.84 13.16
N ASP A 256 -11.14 15.68 14.43
CA ASP A 256 -12.07 15.65 15.56
C ASP A 256 -11.35 16.02 16.87
N GLY A 257 -12.09 16.58 17.82
CA GLY A 257 -11.55 17.06 19.10
C GLY A 257 -10.95 18.47 19.04
N SER A 258 -10.14 18.80 20.05
CA SER A 258 -9.49 20.10 20.19
C SER A 258 -8.03 19.99 20.64
N ALA A 259 -7.23 21.01 20.31
CA ALA A 259 -5.83 21.10 20.73
C ALA A 259 -5.49 22.52 21.21
N LYS A 260 -4.67 22.62 22.25
CA LYS A 260 -4.12 23.88 22.78
C LYS A 260 -2.83 24.22 22.04
N VAL A 261 -2.71 25.49 21.63
CA VAL A 261 -1.48 26.04 21.07
C VAL A 261 -0.70 26.72 22.18
N LEU A 262 0.48 26.20 22.52
CA LEU A 262 1.35 26.73 23.56
C LEU A 262 2.61 27.32 22.93
N LYS A 263 2.92 28.57 23.24
CA LYS A 263 4.13 29.25 22.76
C LYS A 263 5.00 29.66 23.94
N ARG A 264 6.27 29.26 23.91
CA ARG A 264 7.31 29.77 24.80
C ARG A 264 8.00 30.97 24.17
N PRO A 265 8.33 32.01 24.96
CA PRO A 265 9.18 33.09 24.49
C PRO A 265 10.52 32.53 23.98
N THR A 266 11.06 33.14 22.95
CA THR A 266 12.41 32.84 22.46
C THR A 266 13.38 33.87 23.01
N ASP A 267 14.55 33.44 23.45
CA ASP A 267 15.64 34.34 23.79
C ASP A 267 16.25 35.00 22.54
N SER A 268 17.21 35.90 22.74
CA SER A 268 17.94 36.57 21.65
C SER A 268 18.75 35.59 20.77
N SER A 269 18.88 34.34 21.18
CA SER A 269 19.58 33.26 20.46
C SER A 269 18.60 32.33 19.72
N GLY A 270 17.29 32.61 19.77
CA GLY A 270 16.25 31.83 19.10
C GLY A 270 15.82 30.57 19.84
N ASN A 271 16.33 30.33 21.06
CA ASN A 271 16.00 29.16 21.86
C ASN A 271 14.77 29.44 22.75
N PRO A 272 13.86 28.47 22.93
CA PRO A 272 12.70 28.63 23.81
C PRO A 272 13.15 28.76 25.28
N SER A 273 12.93 29.92 25.90
CA SER A 273 13.30 30.23 27.29
C SER A 273 12.14 30.93 28.01
N GLY A 274 11.73 30.38 29.16
CA GLY A 274 10.60 30.86 29.96
C GLY A 274 9.34 29.98 29.88
N ASP A 275 8.31 30.41 30.61
CA ASP A 275 7.06 29.67 30.76
C ASP A 275 6.23 29.66 29.47
N SER A 276 5.60 28.52 29.19
CA SER A 276 4.68 28.36 28.07
C SER A 276 3.38 29.10 28.31
N LYS A 277 2.98 29.95 27.36
CA LYS A 277 1.66 30.61 27.36
C LYS A 277 0.76 29.98 26.31
N GLN A 278 -0.50 29.74 26.67
CA GLN A 278 -1.51 29.33 25.69
C GLN A 278 -1.87 30.53 24.81
N VAL A 279 -1.71 30.39 23.50
CA VAL A 279 -1.94 31.44 22.51
C VAL A 279 -3.17 31.18 21.63
N GLY A 280 -3.75 29.98 21.69
CA GLY A 280 -4.93 29.64 20.91
C GLY A 280 -5.45 28.22 21.18
N ILE A 281 -6.57 27.90 20.54
CA ILE A 281 -7.18 26.57 20.53
C ILE A 281 -7.51 26.24 19.08
N LEU A 282 -7.14 25.04 18.65
CA LEU A 282 -7.49 24.47 17.36
C LEU A 282 -8.67 23.50 17.53
N LYS A 283 -9.59 23.52 16.57
CA LYS A 283 -10.79 22.69 16.51
C LYS A 283 -10.88 21.99 15.16
N LYS A 284 -11.89 21.12 15.01
CA LYS A 284 -12.19 20.46 13.74
C LYS A 284 -12.18 21.44 12.55
N GLY A 285 -11.43 21.09 11.51
CA GLY A 285 -11.26 21.90 10.30
C GLY A 285 -10.07 22.86 10.34
N ASP A 286 -9.49 23.11 11.53
CA ASP A 286 -8.24 23.85 11.64
C ASP A 286 -7.05 22.98 11.23
N TYR A 287 -5.92 23.63 10.96
CA TYR A 287 -4.69 23.00 10.53
C TYR A 287 -3.50 23.58 11.27
N PHE A 288 -2.38 22.86 11.25
CA PHE A 288 -1.13 23.35 11.84
C PHE A 288 0.10 22.65 11.25
N GLY A 289 1.25 23.26 11.50
CA GLY A 289 2.55 22.72 11.11
C GLY A 289 2.99 23.06 9.68
N GLU A 290 2.20 23.80 8.94
CA GLU A 290 2.52 24.34 7.61
C GLU A 290 3.73 25.27 7.63
N LEU A 291 3.88 26.08 8.69
CA LEU A 291 4.96 27.08 8.77
C LEU A 291 6.34 26.46 8.63
N ALA A 292 6.63 25.40 9.39
CA ALA A 292 7.92 24.71 9.34
C ALA A 292 8.20 24.08 7.97
N LEU A 293 7.15 23.73 7.22
CA LEU A 293 7.29 23.19 5.87
C LEU A 293 7.56 24.28 4.83
N ILE A 294 7.01 25.47 5.04
CA ILE A 294 7.07 26.60 4.12
C ILE A 294 8.32 27.46 4.33
N THR A 295 8.67 27.78 5.58
CA THR A 295 9.81 28.64 5.92
C THR A 295 11.10 27.87 6.15
N ASN A 296 11.03 26.54 6.28
CA ASN A 296 12.14 25.67 6.72
C ASN A 296 12.71 26.07 8.09
N GLU A 297 11.92 26.74 8.92
CA GLU A 297 12.26 27.03 10.31
C GLU A 297 11.71 25.93 11.23
N PRO A 298 12.25 25.80 12.46
CA PRO A 298 11.68 24.91 13.47
C PRO A 298 10.21 25.22 13.78
N ARG A 299 9.52 24.27 14.43
CA ARG A 299 8.15 24.46 14.91
C ARG A 299 8.09 25.69 15.83
N GLN A 300 7.15 26.60 15.55
CA GLN A 300 7.02 27.88 16.24
C GLN A 300 6.18 27.82 17.53
N ALA A 301 5.44 26.73 17.72
CA ALA A 301 4.62 26.48 18.89
C ALA A 301 4.53 24.98 19.18
N THR A 302 4.23 24.65 20.43
CA THR A 302 3.89 23.30 20.88
C THR A 302 2.37 23.13 20.76
N ILE A 303 1.93 22.01 20.21
CA ILE A 303 0.51 21.65 20.11
C ILE A 303 0.27 20.48 21.05
N VAL A 304 -0.69 20.65 21.97
CA VAL A 304 -1.07 19.65 22.96
C VAL A 304 -2.55 19.34 22.79
N SER A 305 -2.93 18.07 22.80
CA SER A 305 -4.33 17.68 22.78
C SER A 305 -5.08 18.20 24.01
N ASP A 306 -6.35 18.56 23.79
CA ASP A 306 -7.29 18.98 24.83
C ASP A 306 -8.51 18.06 24.73
N GLY A 307 -8.46 16.97 25.49
CA GLY A 307 -9.27 15.78 25.28
C GLY A 307 -8.71 14.85 24.20
N LYS A 308 -9.53 13.87 23.79
CA LYS A 308 -9.18 12.95 22.69
C LYS A 308 -9.14 13.74 21.38
N LEU A 309 -7.99 13.71 20.71
CA LEU A 309 -7.74 14.47 19.49
C LEU A 309 -7.46 13.50 18.34
N LYS A 310 -8.17 13.69 17.22
CA LYS A 310 -7.91 12.95 15.98
C LYS A 310 -7.43 13.91 14.91
N VAL A 311 -6.31 13.59 14.28
CA VAL A 311 -5.72 14.41 13.22
C VAL A 311 -5.45 13.59 11.97
N ALA A 312 -5.62 14.22 10.82
CA ALA A 312 -5.09 13.74 9.55
C ALA A 312 -3.73 14.40 9.34
N TYR A 313 -2.72 13.67 8.91
CA TYR A 313 -1.41 14.23 8.63
C TYR A 313 -0.83 13.73 7.31
N MET A 314 0.09 14.51 6.75
CA MET A 314 0.87 14.14 5.57
C MET A 314 2.32 14.59 5.71
N SER A 315 3.22 13.89 5.04
CA SER A 315 4.65 14.22 5.03
C SER A 315 4.96 15.49 4.23
N ARG A 316 6.11 16.11 4.50
CA ARG A 316 6.65 17.26 3.76
C ARG A 316 6.70 17.02 2.26
N ALA A 317 7.09 15.82 1.84
CA ALA A 317 7.16 15.45 0.43
C ALA A 317 5.76 15.45 -0.22
N ALA A 318 4.76 14.90 0.48
CA ALA A 318 3.37 14.93 0.03
C ALA A 318 2.83 16.37 0.01
N PHE A 319 3.07 17.16 1.06
CA PHE A 319 2.68 18.56 1.15
C PHE A 319 3.22 19.38 -0.02
N ASN A 320 4.53 19.32 -0.29
CA ASN A 320 5.14 20.08 -1.38
C ASN A 320 4.60 19.68 -2.76
N ARG A 321 4.38 18.38 -2.96
CA ARG A 321 3.89 17.85 -4.24
C ARG A 321 2.42 18.15 -4.49
N LEU A 322 1.58 18.11 -3.45
CA LEU A 322 0.11 18.16 -3.58
C LEU A 322 -0.47 19.53 -3.22
N LEU A 323 0.09 20.19 -2.22
CA LEU A 323 -0.36 21.50 -1.71
C LEU A 323 0.57 22.66 -2.11
N GLY A 324 1.63 22.38 -2.87
CA GLY A 324 2.56 23.40 -3.41
C GLY A 324 1.87 24.64 -4.00
N PRO A 325 0.84 24.49 -4.86
CA PRO A 325 0.11 25.64 -5.41
C PRO A 325 -0.60 26.50 -4.36
N LEU A 326 -0.98 25.92 -3.22
CA LEU A 326 -1.69 26.59 -2.13
C LEU A 326 -0.78 27.24 -1.10
N VAL A 327 0.54 27.06 -1.20
CA VAL A 327 1.53 27.65 -0.27
C VAL A 327 1.39 29.16 -0.14
N SER A 328 1.00 29.85 -1.22
CA SER A 328 0.73 31.29 -1.20
C SER A 328 -0.45 31.68 -0.31
N HIS A 329 -1.49 30.85 -0.23
CA HIS A 329 -2.63 31.06 0.66
C HIS A 329 -2.24 30.78 2.11
N PHE A 330 -1.50 29.70 2.38
CA PHE A 330 -0.98 29.41 3.72
C PHE A 330 -0.13 30.55 4.27
N LYS A 331 0.74 31.16 3.46
CA LYS A 331 1.56 32.32 3.86
C LYS A 331 0.71 33.54 4.27
N LYS A 332 -0.36 33.83 3.52
CA LYS A 332 -1.24 34.97 3.84
C LYS A 332 -1.99 34.78 5.16
N TYR A 333 -2.44 33.56 5.44
CA TYR A 333 -3.09 33.26 6.71
C TYR A 333 -2.09 33.18 7.86
N SER A 334 -0.86 32.71 7.62
CA SER A 334 0.14 32.60 8.69
C SER A 334 0.61 33.94 9.24
N GLU A 335 0.52 35.02 8.45
CA GLU A 335 0.77 36.40 8.90
C GLU A 335 -0.21 36.88 9.97
N GLN A 336 -1.41 36.27 10.08
CA GLN A 336 -2.39 36.58 11.13
C GLN A 336 -2.01 36.02 12.51
N TYR A 337 -1.03 35.10 12.56
CA TYR A 337 -0.57 34.42 13.79
C TYR A 337 0.74 34.98 14.37
N LYS A 338 1.32 36.00 13.73
CA LYS A 338 2.53 36.69 14.21
C LYS A 338 2.20 37.75 15.25
#